data_AF-A0A7L5FDK9-F1
#
_entry.id   AF-A0A7L5FDK9-F1
#
_cell.length_a   1.000
_cell.length_b   1.000
_cell.length_c   1.000
_cell.angle_alpha   90.00
_cell.angle_beta   90.00
_cell.angle_gamma   90.00
#
_symmetry.space_group_name_H-M   'P 1'
#
loop_
_entity.id
_entity.type
_entity.pdbx_description
1 polymer ?
#
loop_
_entity_poly.entity_id
_entity_poly.type
_entity_poly.pdbx_seq_one_letter_code
_entity_poly.pdbx_strand_id
1 'polypeptide(L)'
;MIKKSNLFNEENLNIFTPDGIEFIHFILANIGYYQVLNDKSHLTAQARADGLKVVEILCDMELIEVFHWGQETPNISKTNFEKTELIAFLRKVWKIGTETHEFDGLPMFIYKKWYLDALEEKGLTHTTHWKTFVKEQIGDLEQWIEEVRP
;
A
#
# COMPACT_ATOMS: atom_id res chain seq x y z
N MET A 1 14.38 7.17 -2.40
CA MET A 1 13.42 6.82 -3.47
C MET A 1 13.25 5.32 -3.52
N ILE A 2 12.10 4.85 -3.09
CA ILE A 2 11.72 3.43 -3.12
C ILE A 2 11.69 2.91 -4.56
N LYS A 3 12.13 1.65 -4.74
CA LYS A 3 12.08 0.89 -6.01
C LYS A 3 11.30 -0.40 -5.78
N LYS A 4 10.73 -1.00 -6.83
CA LYS A 4 10.01 -2.29 -6.75
C LYS A 4 10.86 -3.36 -6.05
N SER A 5 12.11 -3.53 -6.47
CA SER A 5 13.06 -4.47 -5.87
C SER A 5 13.27 -4.29 -4.36
N ASN A 6 13.10 -3.08 -3.84
CA ASN A 6 13.30 -2.79 -2.42
C ASN A 6 12.03 -3.06 -1.60
N LEU A 7 10.86 -3.15 -2.24
CA LEU A 7 9.59 -3.35 -1.56
C LEU A 7 9.47 -4.76 -0.97
N PHE A 8 10.12 -5.74 -1.59
CA PHE A 8 10.14 -7.14 -1.17
C PHE A 8 11.22 -7.47 -0.13
N ASN A 9 12.03 -6.49 0.28
CA ASN A 9 12.98 -6.69 1.37
C ASN A 9 12.25 -6.96 2.69
N GLU A 10 12.89 -7.72 3.58
CA GLU A 10 12.32 -8.16 4.86
C GLU A 10 11.72 -7.02 5.72
N GLU A 11 12.32 -5.83 5.64
CA GLU A 11 11.89 -4.63 6.36
C GLU A 11 10.51 -4.12 5.89
N ASN A 12 10.21 -4.28 4.60
CA ASN A 12 9.02 -3.75 3.94
C ASN A 12 7.94 -4.81 3.70
N LEU A 13 8.18 -6.08 4.05
CA LEU A 13 7.24 -7.18 3.81
C LEU A 13 5.85 -6.91 4.36
N ASN A 14 5.75 -6.16 5.46
CA ASN A 14 4.47 -5.79 6.08
C ASN A 14 3.60 -4.88 5.20
N ILE A 15 4.07 -4.39 4.05
CA ILE A 15 3.19 -3.79 3.05
C ILE A 15 2.20 -4.82 2.54
N PHE A 16 2.65 -6.06 2.32
CA PHE A 16 1.91 -7.12 1.65
C PHE A 16 0.95 -7.93 2.55
N THR A 17 0.89 -7.61 3.85
CA THR A 17 -0.17 -8.12 4.75
C THR A 17 -1.52 -7.52 4.34
N PRO A 18 -2.66 -8.22 4.51
CA PRO A 18 -3.97 -7.74 4.03
C PRO A 18 -4.35 -6.31 4.43
N ASP A 19 -3.93 -5.85 5.60
CA ASP A 19 -4.18 -4.52 6.19
C ASP A 19 -3.04 -3.50 5.97
N GLY A 20 -1.92 -3.92 5.39
CA GLY A 20 -0.68 -3.13 5.33
C GLY A 20 -0.73 -1.86 4.49
N ILE A 21 -1.79 -1.68 3.70
CA ILE A 21 -1.95 -0.60 2.72
C ILE A 21 -3.25 0.19 2.89
N GLU A 22 -4.09 -0.14 3.87
CA GLU A 22 -5.44 0.42 4.00
C GLU A 22 -5.42 1.95 3.98
N PHE A 23 -4.56 2.53 4.81
CA PHE A 23 -4.29 3.95 4.83
C PHE A 23 -2.88 4.24 4.32
N ILE A 24 -2.71 5.38 3.65
CA ILE A 24 -1.38 5.87 3.23
C ILE A 24 -0.41 5.95 4.41
N HIS A 25 -0.91 6.25 5.60
CA HIS A 25 -0.08 6.35 6.79
C HIS A 25 0.46 4.98 7.25
N PHE A 26 -0.22 3.87 6.94
CA PHE A 26 0.31 2.50 7.10
C PHE A 26 1.37 2.19 6.04
N ILE A 27 1.15 2.60 4.79
CA ILE A 27 2.16 2.48 3.72
C ILE A 27 3.47 3.15 4.16
N LEU A 28 3.38 4.38 4.66
CA LEU A 28 4.52 5.14 5.18
C LEU A 28 5.22 4.43 6.34
N ALA A 29 4.46 3.97 7.33
CA ALA A 29 5.02 3.24 8.47
C ALA A 29 5.77 1.98 8.02
N ASN A 30 5.22 1.25 7.05
CA ASN A 30 5.81 0.02 6.52
C ASN A 30 7.05 0.24 5.65
N ILE A 31 7.36 1.48 5.22
CA ILE A 31 8.62 1.85 4.54
C ILE A 31 9.55 2.70 5.42
N GLY A 32 9.33 2.69 6.74
CA GLY A 32 10.23 3.32 7.72
C GLY A 32 9.94 4.79 8.04
N TYR A 33 8.84 5.36 7.54
CA TYR A 33 8.37 6.67 7.98
C TYR A 33 7.44 6.50 9.18
N TYR A 34 8.04 6.37 10.36
CA TYR A 34 7.30 6.11 11.59
C TYR A 34 6.48 7.32 12.07
N GLN A 35 5.40 7.00 12.78
CA GLN A 35 4.55 7.95 13.49
C GLN A 35 4.79 7.83 15.00
N VAL A 36 6.04 7.90 15.45
CA VAL A 36 6.31 8.05 16.88
C VAL A 36 6.04 9.50 17.25
N LEU A 37 5.55 9.78 18.46
CA LEU A 37 5.19 11.13 18.94
C LEU A 37 6.26 12.24 18.71
N ASN A 38 7.53 11.86 18.50
CA ASN A 38 8.64 12.78 18.21
C ASN A 38 9.23 12.63 16.79
N ASP A 39 8.77 11.65 16.01
CA ASP A 39 9.24 11.40 14.65
C ASP A 39 8.29 12.04 13.61
N LYS A 40 8.79 13.09 12.96
CA LYS A 40 8.10 13.83 11.89
C LYS A 40 8.58 13.41 10.50
N SER A 41 9.25 12.27 10.37
CA SER A 41 9.78 11.76 9.10
C SER A 41 8.69 11.63 8.02
N HIS A 42 7.46 11.26 8.41
CA HIS A 42 6.29 11.15 7.53
C HIS A 42 5.80 12.50 6.96
N LEU A 43 6.14 13.63 7.58
CA LEU A 43 5.71 14.97 7.16
C LEU A 43 6.55 15.54 6.00
N THR A 44 7.56 14.82 5.54
CA THR A 44 8.55 15.33 4.58
C THR A 44 8.11 15.17 3.12
N ALA A 45 8.70 15.98 2.24
CA ALA A 45 8.54 15.81 0.79
C ALA A 45 9.01 14.43 0.32
N GLN A 46 10.05 13.88 0.96
CA GLN A 46 10.61 12.58 0.65
C GLN A 46 9.65 11.45 1.03
N ALA A 47 9.03 11.51 2.21
CA ALA A 47 8.00 10.56 2.63
C ALA A 47 6.82 10.52 1.66
N ARG A 48 6.32 11.69 1.26
CA ARG A 48 5.27 11.80 0.25
C ARG A 48 5.70 11.20 -1.10
N ALA A 49 6.91 11.51 -1.56
CA ALA A 49 7.42 10.96 -2.82
C ALA A 49 7.55 9.43 -2.77
N ASP A 50 8.03 8.88 -1.67
CA ASP A 50 8.18 7.44 -1.48
C ASP A 50 6.83 6.73 -1.33
N GLY A 51 5.90 7.28 -0.55
CA GLY A 51 4.54 6.72 -0.43
C GLY A 51 3.78 6.71 -1.75
N LEU A 52 3.83 7.80 -2.51
CA LEU A 52 3.29 7.84 -3.88
C LEU A 52 3.95 6.79 -4.78
N LYS A 53 5.25 6.55 -4.62
CA LYS A 53 5.97 5.55 -5.41
C LYS A 53 5.56 4.12 -5.04
N VAL A 54 5.29 3.84 -3.77
CA VAL A 54 4.74 2.54 -3.35
C VAL A 54 3.37 2.32 -3.97
N VAL A 55 2.47 3.29 -3.88
CA VAL A 55 1.14 3.19 -4.51
C VAL A 55 1.27 2.93 -6.02
N GLU A 56 2.16 3.65 -6.70
CA GLU A 56 2.44 3.43 -8.13
C GLU A 56 2.89 2.00 -8.43
N ILE A 57 3.82 1.45 -7.63
CA ILE A 57 4.30 0.07 -7.77
C ILE A 57 3.17 -0.94 -7.56
N LEU A 58 2.36 -0.76 -6.52
CA LEU A 58 1.24 -1.67 -6.22
C LEU A 58 0.16 -1.62 -7.31
N CYS A 59 -0.10 -0.44 -7.90
CA CYS A 59 -0.95 -0.30 -9.06
C CYS A 59 -0.34 -0.96 -10.31
N ASP A 60 0.97 -0.80 -10.55
CA ASP A 60 1.68 -1.44 -11.67
C ASP A 60 1.63 -2.97 -11.60
N MET A 61 1.61 -3.50 -10.38
CA MET A 61 1.44 -4.93 -10.11
C MET A 61 -0.01 -5.39 -10.15
N GLU A 62 -0.96 -4.46 -10.34
CA GLU A 62 -2.39 -4.70 -10.29
C GLU A 62 -2.87 -5.33 -8.97
N LEU A 63 -2.18 -5.04 -7.86
CA LEU A 63 -2.43 -5.64 -6.55
C LEU A 63 -3.51 -4.93 -5.73
N ILE A 64 -3.70 -3.63 -5.94
CA ILE A 64 -4.59 -2.81 -5.11
C ILE A 64 -5.68 -2.13 -5.92
N GLU A 65 -6.75 -1.75 -5.24
CA GLU A 65 -7.82 -0.87 -5.73
C GLU A 65 -8.24 0.13 -4.65
N VAL A 66 -8.84 1.24 -5.08
CA VAL A 66 -9.39 2.25 -4.16
C VAL A 66 -10.79 1.83 -3.75
N PHE A 67 -11.00 1.57 -2.46
CA PHE A 67 -12.32 1.23 -1.94
C PHE A 67 -13.03 2.41 -1.25
N HIS A 68 -12.28 3.43 -0.86
CA HIS A 68 -12.81 4.69 -0.31
C HIS A 68 -11.98 5.88 -0.79
N TRP A 69 -12.63 6.95 -1.24
CA TRP A 69 -11.95 8.14 -1.78
C TRP A 69 -11.64 9.22 -0.73
N GLY A 70 -12.06 9.01 0.52
CA GLY A 70 -11.93 10.00 1.58
C GLY A 70 -12.93 11.15 1.42
N GLN A 71 -12.55 12.32 1.91
CA GLN A 71 -13.39 13.53 1.90
C GLN A 71 -13.49 14.16 0.51
N GLU A 72 -12.48 13.96 -0.32
CA GLU A 72 -12.40 14.47 -1.68
C GLU A 72 -12.79 13.36 -2.66
N THR A 73 -14.09 13.21 -2.95
CA THR A 73 -14.52 12.26 -3.98
C THR A 73 -14.31 12.90 -5.36
N PRO A 74 -13.42 12.37 -6.21
CA PRO A 74 -13.31 12.88 -7.57
C PRO A 74 -14.65 12.74 -8.30
N ASN A 75 -15.03 13.75 -9.06
CA ASN A 75 -16.28 13.77 -9.83
C ASN A 75 -16.14 12.88 -11.08
N ILE A 76 -15.99 11.57 -10.86
CA ILE A 76 -15.58 10.59 -11.87
C ILE A 76 -16.44 9.34 -11.65
N SER A 77 -16.92 8.75 -12.73
CA SER A 77 -17.67 7.48 -12.67
C SER A 77 -16.84 6.42 -11.96
N LYS A 78 -17.45 5.71 -11.01
CA LYS A 78 -16.84 4.75 -10.06
C LYS A 78 -16.11 3.55 -10.68
N THR A 79 -15.78 3.57 -11.95
CA THR A 79 -15.32 2.43 -12.73
C THR A 79 -13.96 2.75 -13.33
N ASN A 80 -12.91 2.26 -12.67
CA ASN A 80 -11.50 2.28 -13.08
C ASN A 80 -10.87 3.67 -13.22
N PHE A 81 -10.30 4.16 -12.13
CA PHE A 81 -9.26 5.17 -12.22
C PHE A 81 -8.03 4.53 -12.88
N GLU A 82 -7.56 5.09 -13.99
CA GLU A 82 -6.26 4.68 -14.52
C GLU A 82 -5.16 5.08 -13.50
N LYS A 83 -4.12 4.25 -13.36
CA LYS A 83 -2.99 4.49 -12.43
C LYS A 83 -2.50 5.94 -12.47
N THR A 84 -2.34 6.49 -13.67
CA THR A 84 -1.88 7.86 -13.92
C THR A 84 -2.78 8.90 -13.27
N GLU A 85 -4.09 8.71 -13.36
CA GLU A 85 -5.09 9.60 -12.75
C GLU A 85 -5.05 9.50 -11.23
N LEU A 86 -4.89 8.29 -10.66
CA LEU A 86 -4.87 8.08 -9.22
C LEU A 86 -3.65 8.78 -8.61
N ILE A 87 -2.47 8.57 -9.22
CA ILE A 87 -1.24 9.22 -8.77
C ILE A 87 -1.33 10.75 -8.94
N ALA A 88 -1.94 11.23 -10.03
CA ALA A 88 -2.17 12.67 -10.22
C ALA A 88 -3.13 13.24 -9.16
N PHE A 89 -4.19 12.51 -8.82
CA PHE A 89 -5.14 12.87 -7.77
C PHE A 89 -4.45 12.93 -6.40
N LEU A 90 -3.74 11.88 -6.00
CA LEU A 90 -2.99 11.84 -4.74
C LEU A 90 -1.95 12.98 -4.67
N ARG A 91 -1.25 13.28 -5.77
CA ARG A 91 -0.37 14.46 -5.83
C ARG A 91 -1.12 15.78 -5.60
N LYS A 92 -2.38 15.88 -6.01
CA LYS A 92 -3.20 17.07 -5.77
C LYS A 92 -3.65 17.15 -4.30
N VAL A 93 -4.17 16.08 -3.73
CA VAL A 93 -4.84 16.10 -2.42
C VAL A 93 -3.89 15.91 -1.23
N TRP A 94 -2.87 15.05 -1.35
CA TRP A 94 -1.91 14.83 -0.29
C TRP A 94 -0.87 15.94 -0.27
N LYS A 95 -0.86 16.75 0.81
CA LYS A 95 0.08 17.86 1.00
C LYS A 95 1.31 17.42 1.80
N ILE A 96 2.41 18.14 1.63
CA ILE A 96 3.57 17.98 2.51
C ILE A 96 3.17 18.53 3.89
N GLY A 97 3.50 17.81 4.95
CA GLY A 97 3.09 18.17 6.31
C GLY A 97 1.73 17.63 6.75
N THR A 98 1.05 16.79 5.94
CA THR A 98 -0.18 16.09 6.36
C THR A 98 0.08 15.20 7.57
N GLU A 99 -0.60 15.47 8.68
CA GLU A 99 -0.52 14.72 9.93
C GLU A 99 -1.37 13.43 9.87
N THR A 100 -1.10 12.49 10.79
CA THR A 100 -1.77 11.17 10.83
C THR A 100 -3.29 11.24 10.68
N HIS A 101 -3.95 12.11 11.45
CA HIS A 101 -5.41 12.22 11.49
C HIS A 101 -6.01 12.79 10.20
N GLU A 102 -5.20 13.46 9.37
CA GLU A 102 -5.63 14.01 8.10
C GLU A 102 -5.62 12.94 6.98
N PHE A 103 -4.94 11.81 7.18
CA PHE A 103 -4.92 10.71 6.21
C PHE A 103 -6.27 10.01 6.04
N ASP A 104 -7.17 10.12 7.02
CA ASP A 104 -8.56 9.63 6.91
C ASP A 104 -9.35 10.37 5.82
N GLY A 105 -8.89 11.57 5.42
CA GLY A 105 -9.45 12.34 4.32
C GLY A 105 -8.94 11.94 2.94
N LEU A 106 -7.98 11.02 2.83
CA LEU A 106 -7.34 10.60 1.60
C LEU A 106 -7.87 9.24 1.10
N PRO A 107 -7.58 8.85 -0.15
CA PRO A 107 -7.95 7.54 -0.66
C PRO A 107 -7.39 6.40 0.20
N MET A 108 -8.26 5.42 0.44
CA MET A 108 -7.95 4.17 1.12
C MET A 108 -7.93 3.02 0.13
N PHE A 109 -7.03 2.08 0.37
CA PHE A 109 -6.76 0.99 -0.57
C PHE A 109 -7.11 -0.36 0.04
N ILE A 110 -7.52 -1.27 -0.82
CA ILE A 110 -7.64 -2.68 -0.46
C ILE A 110 -6.89 -3.50 -1.50
N TYR A 111 -6.36 -4.64 -1.07
CA TYR A 111 -5.84 -5.62 -2.01
C TYR A 111 -6.97 -6.18 -2.86
N LYS A 112 -6.70 -6.38 -4.15
CA LYS A 112 -7.64 -7.02 -5.06
C LYS A 112 -7.96 -8.42 -4.55
N LYS A 113 -9.21 -8.83 -4.78
CA LYS A 113 -9.75 -10.10 -4.30
C LYS A 113 -8.88 -11.32 -4.66
N TRP A 114 -8.33 -11.38 -5.88
CA TRP A 114 -7.50 -12.51 -6.32
C TRP A 114 -6.26 -12.73 -5.44
N TYR A 115 -5.65 -11.65 -4.95
CA TYR A 115 -4.47 -11.75 -4.08
C TYR A 115 -4.87 -12.25 -2.70
N LEU A 116 -5.97 -11.71 -2.15
CA LEU A 116 -6.51 -12.14 -0.86
C LEU A 116 -6.94 -13.62 -0.88
N ASP A 117 -7.64 -14.05 -1.92
CA ASP A 117 -8.06 -15.43 -2.11
C ASP A 117 -6.83 -16.36 -2.19
N ALA A 118 -5.80 -15.99 -2.96
CA ALA A 118 -4.57 -16.78 -3.08
C ALA A 118 -3.82 -16.91 -1.74
N LEU A 119 -3.84 -15.87 -0.91
CA LEU A 119 -3.28 -15.93 0.44
C LEU A 119 -4.08 -16.88 1.36
N GLU A 120 -5.42 -16.81 1.30
CA GLU A 120 -6.30 -17.72 2.06
C GLU A 120 -6.10 -19.18 1.64
N GLU A 121 -5.98 -19.46 0.34
CA GLU A 121 -5.68 -20.79 -0.20
C GLU A 121 -4.32 -21.33 0.28
N LYS A 122 -3.35 -20.44 0.51
CA LYS A 122 -2.06 -20.77 1.12
C LYS A 122 -2.13 -20.98 2.64
N GLY A 123 -3.29 -20.78 3.25
CA GLY A 123 -3.53 -20.98 4.68
C GLY A 123 -3.34 -19.73 5.53
N LEU A 124 -3.44 -18.53 4.94
CA LEU A 124 -3.49 -17.29 5.73
C LEU A 124 -4.75 -17.28 6.60
N THR A 125 -4.59 -16.90 7.87
CA THR A 125 -5.69 -16.73 8.84
C THR A 125 -5.48 -15.46 9.65
N HIS A 126 -6.50 -15.02 10.38
CA HIS A 126 -6.44 -13.84 11.25
C HIS A 126 -5.41 -13.91 12.38
N THR A 127 -4.88 -15.11 12.72
CA THR A 127 -3.83 -15.29 13.74
C THR A 127 -2.44 -15.49 13.15
N THR A 128 -2.31 -15.43 11.82
CA THR A 128 -1.08 -15.77 11.13
C THR A 128 0.00 -14.68 11.33
N HIS A 129 1.19 -15.09 11.75
CA HIS A 129 2.35 -14.20 11.80
C HIS A 129 2.92 -13.99 10.39
N TRP A 130 2.70 -12.79 9.83
CA TRP A 130 2.95 -12.49 8.41
C TRP A 130 4.32 -12.92 7.89
N LYS A 131 5.41 -12.48 8.54
CA LYS A 131 6.77 -12.78 8.07
C LYS A 131 7.10 -14.28 8.08
N THR A 132 6.58 -15.01 9.07
CA THR A 132 6.76 -16.47 9.15
C THR A 132 5.98 -17.16 8.05
N PHE A 133 4.75 -16.71 7.81
CA PHE A 133 3.91 -17.24 6.75
C PHE A 133 4.51 -17.05 5.36
N VAL A 134 5.00 -15.84 5.05
CA VAL A 134 5.69 -15.61 3.78
C VAL A 134 6.88 -16.55 3.64
N LYS A 135 7.71 -16.69 4.69
CA LYS A 135 8.89 -17.56 4.66
C LYS A 135 8.56 -19.05 4.45
N GLU A 136 7.53 -19.55 5.12
CA GLU A 136 7.24 -20.99 5.19
C GLU A 136 6.25 -21.47 4.12
N GLN A 137 5.30 -20.64 3.71
CA GLN A 137 4.20 -21.02 2.79
C GLN A 137 4.34 -20.43 1.39
N ILE A 138 5.06 -19.32 1.23
CA ILE A 138 5.19 -18.59 -0.04
C ILE A 138 6.62 -18.70 -0.60
N GLY A 139 7.64 -18.37 0.19
CA GLY A 139 9.02 -18.26 -0.26
C GLY A 139 9.29 -16.91 -0.91
N ASP A 140 9.58 -16.89 -2.21
CA ASP A 140 9.77 -15.66 -2.97
C ASP A 140 8.42 -14.99 -3.25
N LEU A 141 8.11 -13.96 -2.45
CA LEU A 141 6.83 -13.26 -2.54
C LEU A 141 6.64 -12.52 -3.87
N GLU A 142 7.70 -11.94 -4.44
CA GLU A 142 7.60 -11.24 -5.72
C GLU A 142 7.26 -12.23 -6.83
N GLN A 143 8.01 -13.32 -6.91
CA GLN A 143 7.78 -14.36 -7.90
C GLN A 143 6.39 -14.99 -7.73
N TRP A 144 6.00 -15.32 -6.50
CA TRP A 144 4.70 -15.93 -6.21
C TRP A 144 3.53 -15.04 -6.63
N ILE A 145 3.61 -13.73 -6.39
CA ILE A 145 2.58 -12.78 -6.82
C ILE A 145 2.43 -12.80 -8.36
N GLU A 146 3.53 -12.84 -9.10
CA GLU A 146 3.48 -12.90 -10.57
C GLU A 146 2.93 -14.25 -11.08
N GLU A 147 3.16 -15.34 -10.35
CA GLU A 147 2.64 -16.69 -10.69
C GLU A 147 1.14 -16.84 -10.47
N VAL A 148 0.58 -16.18 -9.44
CA VAL A 148 -0.84 -16.29 -9.09
C VAL A 148 -1.71 -15.17 -9.66
N ARG A 149 -1.10 -14.13 -10.25
CA ARG A 149 -1.82 -13.05 -10.91
C ARG A 149 -2.59 -13.59 -12.14
N PRO A 150 -3.90 -13.29 -12.29
CA PRO A 150 -4.72 -13.70 -13.44
C PRO A 150 -4.27 -13.15 -14.80
#